data_AF-A0A952Q1T6-F1
#
_entry.id   AF-A0A952Q1T6-F1
#
_cell.length_a   1.000
_cell.length_b   1.000
_cell.length_c   1.000
_cell.angle_alpha   90.00
_cell.angle_beta   90.00
_cell.angle_gamma   90.00
#
_symmetry.space_group_name_H-M   'P 1'
#
loop_
_entity.id
_entity.type
_entity.pdbx_description
1 polymer ?
#
loop_
_entity_poly.entity_id
_entity_poly.type
_entity_poly.pdbx_seq_one_letter_code
_entity_poly.pdbx_strand_id
1 'polypeptide(L)'
;MNRRSTQTSPKVEDVRYPDVLGLITGGARFALDGLQVAFGLSSESVPAGSPFEAIILLQNTVNAEIDAVLRLVVPDRDLAGQPERFRTQMTRPLRIGLRAGEVGVLYWPIQTHLNTAPGHQYALQLDVQVEHKSRDLRPIRDAHGGAPFDVQEFDSERQQTVEQLQRLYFSSEVNLIKSTGTLRMTLTGVPQKASLLTRFAIMPAGTGTLLIDTKARYVTLWTESDRGSADRLVNDAKSHLGPLLHILNRRSVYFPLLKALQPHFEAAGYRLWAGEAVLIAKLMALVIEMGIPKLIPGESQKDMPRWVTRLARMSLKETDTLRNTPVEELVTGHLLYELIYDAAIYGFKILRVVLDEPLVAPDKTSDYARQLAAALTDHQESIDLYMAYVPLVLAGLAISQRIQMPGEDLQETVLLFRRAFERRSSEETNGNAAVFVVTRNLMDRALTAQQEA
;
A
#
# COMPACT_ATOMS: atom_id res chain seq x y z
N MET A 1 17.39 -44.02 -21.23
CA MET A 1 16.22 -43.24 -20.76
C MET A 1 16.70 -42.20 -19.76
N ASN A 2 16.99 -40.97 -20.21
CA ASN A 2 17.47 -39.89 -19.34
C ASN A 2 16.27 -39.11 -18.78
N ARG A 3 15.95 -39.32 -17.50
CA ARG A 3 15.03 -38.46 -16.76
C ARG A 3 15.70 -37.10 -16.53
N ARG A 4 15.39 -36.12 -17.38
CA ARG A 4 15.68 -34.70 -17.09
C ARG A 4 14.86 -34.32 -15.86
N SER A 5 15.53 -34.11 -14.74
CA SER A 5 14.97 -33.42 -13.59
C SER A 5 14.55 -32.03 -14.03
N THR A 6 13.25 -31.79 -14.15
CA THR A 6 12.66 -30.46 -14.21
C THR A 6 13.00 -29.76 -12.90
N GLN A 7 14.10 -29.02 -12.89
CA GLN A 7 14.34 -27.97 -11.91
C GLN A 7 13.17 -26.98 -12.05
N THR A 8 12.18 -27.09 -11.18
CA THR A 8 11.21 -26.04 -10.95
C THR A 8 11.99 -24.80 -10.55
N SER A 9 12.06 -23.84 -11.47
CA SER A 9 12.59 -22.51 -11.18
C SER A 9 12.00 -22.02 -9.86
N PRO A 10 12.82 -21.48 -8.94
CA PRO A 10 12.31 -20.96 -7.68
C PRO A 10 11.19 -19.98 -8.01
N LYS A 11 10.00 -20.25 -7.46
CA LYS A 11 8.80 -19.43 -7.64
C LYS A 11 9.18 -18.02 -7.17
N VAL A 12 9.39 -17.10 -8.12
CA VAL A 12 9.80 -15.73 -7.84
C VAL A 12 8.72 -15.16 -6.93
N GLU A 13 9.08 -14.90 -5.69
CA GLU A 13 8.17 -14.26 -4.75
C GLU A 13 7.81 -12.89 -5.29
N ASP A 14 6.51 -12.63 -5.40
CA ASP A 14 5.96 -11.34 -5.79
C ASP A 14 6.07 -10.38 -4.59
N VAL A 15 7.32 -10.12 -4.20
CA VAL A 15 7.69 -9.18 -3.14
C VAL A 15 7.40 -7.79 -3.66
N ARG A 16 6.22 -7.26 -3.31
CA ARG A 16 5.84 -5.88 -3.65
C ARG A 16 6.37 -4.93 -2.60
N TYR A 17 7.33 -4.13 -3.01
CA TYR A 17 7.85 -3.04 -2.19
C TYR A 17 6.77 -1.99 -1.95
N PRO A 18 6.81 -1.24 -0.83
CA PRO A 18 5.80 -0.25 -0.52
C PRO A 18 5.89 1.00 -1.39
N ASP A 19 4.76 1.67 -1.58
CA ASP A 19 4.64 2.91 -2.33
C ASP A 19 4.78 4.17 -1.46
N VAL A 20 5.96 4.38 -0.90
CA VAL A 20 6.23 5.53 -0.03
C VAL A 20 6.13 6.84 -0.80
N LEU A 21 6.61 6.89 -2.05
CA LEU A 21 6.51 8.10 -2.87
C LEU A 21 5.05 8.44 -3.17
N GLY A 22 4.21 7.46 -3.49
CA GLY A 22 2.78 7.68 -3.72
C GLY A 22 2.04 8.23 -2.52
N LEU A 23 2.33 7.66 -1.34
CA LEU A 23 1.80 8.13 -0.07
C LEU A 23 2.14 9.60 0.21
N ILE A 24 3.34 10.05 -0.13
CA ILE A 24 3.77 11.44 0.11
C ILE A 24 3.13 12.40 -0.91
N THR A 25 3.05 11.97 -2.18
CA THR A 25 2.71 12.85 -3.31
C THR A 25 1.24 12.83 -3.69
N GLY A 26 0.43 11.95 -3.09
CA GLY A 26 -0.92 11.66 -3.58
C GLY A 26 -0.91 11.00 -4.97
N GLY A 27 0.19 10.35 -5.34
CA GLY A 27 0.37 9.66 -6.62
C GLY A 27 1.15 10.42 -7.69
N ALA A 28 1.38 11.73 -7.52
CA ALA A 28 2.13 12.55 -8.48
C ALA A 28 3.60 12.11 -8.59
N ARG A 29 3.98 11.55 -9.74
CA ARG A 29 5.35 11.06 -10.01
C ARG A 29 5.63 10.97 -11.50
N PHE A 30 6.91 10.90 -11.82
CA PHE A 30 7.41 10.57 -13.15
C PHE A 30 8.33 9.35 -13.07
N ALA A 31 8.12 8.36 -13.92
CA ALA A 31 8.94 7.16 -14.00
C ALA A 31 10.02 7.30 -15.09
N LEU A 32 11.27 7.06 -14.73
CA LEU A 32 12.46 7.20 -15.56
C LEU A 32 13.39 6.01 -15.32
N ASP A 33 13.41 5.05 -16.24
CA ASP A 33 14.38 3.93 -16.30
C ASP A 33 14.74 3.30 -14.93
N GLY A 34 13.74 2.86 -14.17
CA GLY A 34 13.95 2.25 -12.84
C GLY A 34 14.00 3.22 -11.66
N LEU A 35 13.77 4.51 -11.89
CA LEU A 35 13.62 5.55 -10.87
C LEU A 35 12.24 6.20 -11.01
N GLN A 36 11.54 6.40 -9.90
CA GLN A 36 10.41 7.32 -9.82
C GLN A 36 10.86 8.62 -9.15
N VAL A 37 10.44 9.75 -9.70
CA VAL A 37 10.79 11.09 -9.22
C VAL A 37 9.55 11.94 -9.06
N ALA A 38 9.46 12.71 -7.98
CA ALA A 38 8.49 13.80 -7.84
C ALA A 38 9.22 15.08 -7.46
N PHE A 39 8.80 16.20 -8.06
CA PHE A 39 9.49 17.48 -7.91
C PHE A 39 8.55 18.56 -7.38
N GLY A 40 8.86 19.08 -6.20
CA GLY A 40 8.10 20.10 -5.50
C GLY A 40 8.99 21.20 -4.93
N LEU A 41 8.37 22.09 -4.17
CA LEU A 41 9.01 23.23 -3.53
C LEU A 41 8.58 23.31 -2.07
N SER A 42 9.45 23.84 -1.20
CA SER A 42 9.07 24.11 0.19
C SER A 42 8.06 25.26 0.32
N SER A 43 7.96 26.13 -0.69
CA SER A 43 6.92 27.15 -0.82
C SER A 43 6.63 27.45 -2.29
N GLU A 44 5.35 27.58 -2.64
CA GLU A 44 4.91 28.02 -3.97
C GLU A 44 5.03 29.55 -4.16
N SER A 45 5.16 30.30 -3.06
CA SER A 45 5.30 31.75 -3.06
C SER A 45 6.49 32.16 -2.21
N VAL A 46 7.49 32.75 -2.85
CA VAL A 46 8.78 33.09 -2.23
C VAL A 46 8.98 34.61 -2.25
N PRO A 47 9.14 35.28 -1.11
CA PRO A 47 9.48 36.70 -1.12
C PRO A 47 10.85 36.94 -1.78
N ALA A 48 10.98 38.01 -2.56
CA ALA A 48 12.25 38.39 -3.15
C ALA A 48 13.32 38.62 -2.05
N GLY A 49 14.50 38.05 -2.23
CA GLY A 49 15.59 38.08 -1.24
C GLY A 49 15.52 36.96 -0.21
N SER A 50 14.41 36.20 -0.16
CA SER A 50 14.29 35.04 0.72
C SER A 50 14.81 33.76 0.04
N PRO A 51 15.50 32.90 0.80
CA PRO A 51 15.84 31.57 0.33
C PRO A 51 14.64 30.61 0.39
N PHE A 52 14.68 29.56 -0.41
CA PHE A 52 13.70 28.48 -0.44
C PHE A 52 14.36 27.17 -0.91
N GLU A 53 13.63 26.06 -0.88
CA GLU A 53 14.17 24.75 -1.22
C GLU A 53 13.37 24.10 -2.35
N ALA A 54 14.11 23.54 -3.31
CA ALA A 54 13.59 22.52 -4.21
C ALA A 54 13.55 21.18 -3.46
N ILE A 55 12.41 20.49 -3.51
CA ILE A 55 12.17 19.21 -2.84
C ILE A 55 12.05 18.13 -3.91
N ILE A 56 13.00 17.19 -3.93
CA ILE A 56 13.03 16.12 -4.91
C ILE A 56 12.86 14.78 -4.18
N LEU A 57 11.75 14.09 -4.43
CA LEU A 57 11.54 12.73 -3.97
C LEU A 57 12.07 11.74 -5.00
N LEU A 58 12.81 10.74 -4.53
CA LEU A 58 13.42 9.71 -5.36
C LEU A 58 13.00 8.34 -4.82
N GLN A 59 12.52 7.45 -5.70
CA GLN A 59 12.14 6.08 -5.36
C GLN A 59 12.74 5.11 -6.38
N ASN A 60 13.69 4.28 -5.95
CA ASN A 60 14.27 3.25 -6.80
C ASN A 60 13.25 2.11 -7.01
N THR A 61 12.89 1.80 -8.24
CA THR A 61 11.88 0.78 -8.57
C THR A 61 12.48 -0.55 -9.03
N VAL A 62 13.81 -0.71 -8.99
CA VAL A 62 14.51 -1.94 -9.39
C VAL A 62 15.26 -2.61 -8.23
N ASN A 63 15.50 -3.91 -8.37
CA ASN A 63 16.23 -4.75 -7.41
C ASN A 63 17.76 -4.51 -7.38
N ALA A 64 18.24 -3.39 -7.92
CA ALA A 64 19.66 -3.08 -8.04
C ALA A 64 19.94 -1.64 -7.59
N GLU A 65 21.19 -1.36 -7.22
CA GLU A 65 21.62 0.00 -6.96
C GLU A 65 21.64 0.84 -8.24
N ILE A 66 21.16 2.07 -8.13
CA ILE A 66 21.18 3.06 -9.21
C ILE A 66 21.80 4.36 -8.70
N ASP A 67 22.41 5.13 -9.60
CA ASP A 67 22.82 6.50 -9.34
C ASP A 67 21.87 7.45 -10.08
N ALA A 68 21.20 8.33 -9.33
CA ALA A 68 20.44 9.45 -9.87
C ALA A 68 21.38 10.66 -10.02
N VAL A 69 21.60 11.10 -11.27
CA VAL A 69 22.37 12.30 -11.60
C VAL A 69 21.41 13.44 -11.86
N LEU A 70 21.40 14.41 -10.96
CA LEU A 70 20.44 15.50 -10.90
C LEU A 70 21.12 16.84 -11.22
N ARG A 71 20.49 17.65 -12.06
CA ARG A 71 20.92 19.03 -12.30
C ARG A 71 19.72 19.96 -12.16
N LEU A 72 19.79 20.83 -11.17
CA LEU A 72 18.81 21.89 -10.96
C LEU A 72 19.18 23.10 -11.84
N VAL A 73 18.25 23.49 -12.69
CA VAL A 73 18.33 24.68 -13.55
C VAL A 73 17.38 25.72 -12.99
N VAL A 74 17.94 26.83 -12.52
CA VAL A 74 17.20 28.00 -12.04
C VAL A 74 16.95 28.97 -13.20
N PRO A 75 15.96 29.89 -13.11
CA PRO A 75 15.73 30.88 -14.16
C PRO A 75 16.97 31.74 -14.40
N ASP A 76 17.37 31.87 -15.66
CA ASP A 76 18.53 32.69 -16.07
C ASP A 76 18.27 34.18 -15.84
N ARG A 77 17.02 34.61 -16.02
CA ARG A 77 16.57 36.00 -15.90
C ARG A 77 15.27 36.09 -15.10
N ASP A 78 15.08 37.21 -14.42
CA ASP A 78 13.78 37.54 -13.84
C ASP A 78 12.78 38.05 -14.89
N LEU A 79 11.54 38.32 -14.49
CA LEU A 79 10.50 38.87 -15.36
C LEU A 79 10.79 40.29 -15.86
N ALA A 80 11.75 41.00 -15.24
CA ALA A 80 12.25 42.29 -15.72
C ALA A 80 13.48 42.13 -16.66
N GLY A 81 13.82 40.89 -17.03
CA GLY A 81 14.94 40.55 -17.91
C GLY A 81 16.32 40.66 -17.27
N GLN A 82 16.40 40.83 -15.95
CA GLN A 82 17.65 40.97 -15.20
C GLN A 82 18.27 39.59 -14.91
N PRO A 83 19.56 39.38 -15.23
CA PRO A 83 20.20 38.09 -15.03
C PRO A 83 20.58 37.83 -13.56
N GLU A 84 20.92 36.57 -13.26
CA GLU A 84 21.51 36.12 -11.98
C GLU A 84 20.67 36.42 -10.72
N ARG A 85 19.34 36.48 -10.88
CA ARG A 85 18.40 36.73 -9.78
C ARG A 85 18.13 35.50 -8.92
N PHE A 86 18.46 34.32 -9.44
CA PHE A 86 18.35 33.04 -8.75
C PHE A 86 19.73 32.39 -8.71
N ARG A 87 20.11 31.86 -7.55
CA ARG A 87 21.41 31.23 -7.35
C ARG A 87 21.25 29.95 -6.54
N THR A 88 21.99 28.92 -6.94
CA THR A 88 22.27 27.75 -6.11
C THR A 88 23.79 27.57 -6.05
N GLN A 89 24.32 27.17 -4.91
CA GLN A 89 25.77 26.95 -4.78
C GLN A 89 26.26 25.74 -5.59
N MET A 90 25.33 24.86 -5.99
CA MET A 90 25.65 23.63 -6.69
C MET A 90 25.58 23.85 -8.20
N THR A 91 26.72 24.20 -8.79
CA THR A 91 26.85 24.37 -10.25
C THR A 91 27.08 23.05 -10.99
N ARG A 92 27.50 21.99 -10.28
CA ARG A 92 27.75 20.66 -10.85
C ARG A 92 26.53 19.75 -10.64
N PRO A 93 26.28 18.81 -11.56
CA PRO A 93 25.28 17.76 -11.32
C PRO A 93 25.57 17.02 -10.02
N LEU A 94 24.53 16.83 -9.21
CA LEU A 94 24.58 16.06 -7.98
C LEU A 94 24.31 14.59 -8.28
N ARG A 95 25.15 13.69 -7.78
CA ARG A 95 24.96 12.25 -7.91
C ARG A 95 24.49 11.67 -6.58
N ILE A 96 23.34 11.01 -6.58
CA ILE A 96 22.76 10.33 -5.41
C ILE A 96 22.69 8.85 -5.72
N GLY A 97 23.43 8.03 -4.96
CA GLY A 97 23.33 6.58 -5.03
C GLY A 97 22.15 6.08 -4.20
N LEU A 98 21.26 5.32 -4.83
CA LEU A 98 20.07 4.74 -4.23
C LEU A 98 20.20 3.22 -4.15
N ARG A 99 19.99 2.64 -2.98
CA ARG A 99 19.92 1.18 -2.83
C ARG A 99 18.68 0.61 -3.50
N ALA A 100 18.68 -0.70 -3.76
CA ALA A 100 17.51 -1.41 -4.27
C ALA A 100 16.28 -1.10 -3.41
N GLY A 101 15.23 -0.57 -4.05
CA GLY A 101 13.99 -0.22 -3.38
C GLY A 101 14.03 1.00 -2.47
N GLU A 102 15.15 1.69 -2.33
CA GLU A 102 15.25 2.87 -1.46
C GLU A 102 14.32 4.00 -1.89
N VAL A 103 13.80 4.72 -0.91
CA VAL A 103 13.05 5.97 -1.08
C VAL A 103 13.70 7.05 -0.22
N GLY A 104 13.94 8.22 -0.81
CA GLY A 104 14.50 9.35 -0.08
C GLY A 104 14.10 10.69 -0.66
N VAL A 105 14.45 11.74 0.06
CA VAL A 105 14.17 13.13 -0.28
C VAL A 105 15.46 13.94 -0.32
N LEU A 106 15.61 14.74 -1.36
CA LEU A 106 16.67 15.73 -1.50
C LEU A 106 16.09 17.12 -1.28
N TYR A 107 16.67 17.84 -0.32
CA TYR A 107 16.45 19.26 -0.08
C TYR A 107 17.56 20.03 -0.80
N TRP A 108 17.20 20.83 -1.80
CA TRP A 108 18.16 21.60 -2.61
C TRP A 108 17.92 23.11 -2.42
N PRO A 109 18.80 23.82 -1.70
CA PRO A 109 18.60 25.22 -1.40
C PRO A 109 18.82 26.13 -2.62
N ILE A 110 17.95 27.14 -2.72
CA ILE A 110 17.96 28.18 -3.74
C ILE A 110 17.84 29.53 -3.06
N GLN A 111 18.62 30.50 -3.54
CA GLN A 111 18.58 31.88 -3.10
C GLN A 111 17.98 32.76 -4.20
N THR A 112 17.10 33.66 -3.79
CA THR A 112 16.59 34.73 -4.65
C THR A 112 17.26 36.05 -4.27
N HIS A 113 17.50 36.92 -5.26
CA HIS A 113 18.04 38.24 -5.02
C HIS A 113 16.94 39.19 -4.50
N LEU A 114 17.28 40.16 -3.64
CA LEU A 114 16.31 41.12 -3.07
C LEU A 114 15.52 41.89 -4.14
N ASN A 115 16.20 42.24 -5.24
CA ASN A 115 15.63 42.98 -6.37
C ASN A 115 15.05 42.07 -7.47
N THR A 116 14.69 40.83 -7.16
CA THR A 116 14.03 39.94 -8.13
C THR A 116 12.62 40.46 -8.42
N ALA A 117 12.27 40.63 -9.69
CA ALA A 117 10.94 41.11 -10.08
C ALA A 117 9.82 40.18 -9.58
N PRO A 118 8.77 40.68 -8.90
CA PRO A 118 7.62 39.85 -8.52
C PRO A 118 6.87 39.28 -9.72
N GLY A 119 6.26 38.11 -9.54
CA GLY A 119 5.35 37.50 -10.53
C GLY A 119 5.19 35.98 -10.36
N HIS A 120 4.21 35.39 -11.07
CA HIS A 120 3.74 34.01 -10.86
C HIS A 120 4.22 32.99 -11.92
N GLN A 121 5.15 33.38 -12.80
CA GLN A 121 5.53 32.60 -13.98
C GLN A 121 6.95 32.06 -13.92
N TYR A 122 7.56 32.01 -12.73
CA TYR A 122 8.86 31.40 -12.58
C TYR A 122 8.73 29.88 -12.60
N ALA A 123 9.72 29.22 -13.21
CA ALA A 123 9.80 27.77 -13.25
C ALA A 123 11.21 27.33 -12.89
N LEU A 124 11.30 26.30 -12.06
CA LEU A 124 12.52 25.52 -11.90
C LEU A 124 12.46 24.31 -12.81
N GLN A 125 13.60 23.96 -13.37
CA GLN A 125 13.75 22.73 -14.14
C GLN A 125 14.72 21.79 -13.43
N LEU A 126 14.32 20.53 -13.29
CA LEU A 126 15.15 19.46 -12.77
C LEU A 126 15.47 18.49 -13.91
N ASP A 127 16.71 18.49 -14.36
CA ASP A 127 17.20 17.45 -15.27
C ASP A 127 17.60 16.23 -14.45
N VAL A 128 17.04 15.08 -14.80
CA VAL A 128 17.30 13.79 -14.15
C VAL A 128 17.91 12.84 -15.17
N GLN A 129 18.98 12.16 -14.78
CA GLN A 129 19.56 11.04 -15.50
C GLN A 129 19.76 9.85 -14.56
N VAL A 130 19.46 8.64 -15.04
CA VAL A 130 19.68 7.40 -14.28
C VAL A 130 20.88 6.64 -14.81
N GLU A 131 21.75 6.18 -13.91
CA GLU A 131 22.87 5.29 -14.23
C GLU A 131 22.75 4.00 -13.41
N HIS A 132 22.72 2.86 -14.09
CA HIS A 132 22.61 1.54 -13.46
C HIS A 132 23.99 0.99 -13.08
N LYS A 133 24.12 0.45 -11.87
CA LYS A 133 25.35 -0.26 -11.45
C LYS A 133 25.35 -1.74 -11.84
N SER A 134 24.19 -2.32 -12.17
CA SER A 134 24.02 -3.74 -12.54
C SER A 134 23.32 -3.88 -13.90
N ARG A 135 23.54 -5.02 -14.56
CA ARG A 135 22.81 -5.42 -15.77
C ARG A 135 21.57 -6.27 -15.48
N ASP A 136 21.51 -6.95 -14.34
CA ASP A 136 20.32 -7.70 -13.90
C ASP A 136 19.36 -6.74 -13.21
N LEU A 137 18.57 -6.04 -14.02
CA LEU A 137 17.53 -5.12 -13.56
C LEU A 137 16.19 -5.83 -13.59
N ARG A 138 15.60 -6.04 -12.42
CA ARG A 138 14.25 -6.54 -12.26
C ARG A 138 13.40 -5.50 -11.54
N PRO A 139 12.22 -5.13 -12.08
CA PRO A 139 11.32 -4.24 -11.39
C PRO A 139 10.83 -4.91 -10.10
N ILE A 140 10.85 -4.14 -9.01
CA ILE A 140 10.34 -4.52 -7.68
C ILE A 140 9.16 -3.64 -7.24
N ARG A 141 8.90 -2.59 -8.02
CA ARG A 141 7.73 -1.72 -7.99
C ARG A 141 7.21 -1.57 -9.41
N ASP A 142 5.91 -1.36 -9.53
CA ASP A 142 5.30 -1.03 -10.81
C ASP A 142 5.52 0.46 -11.16
N ALA A 143 5.13 0.84 -12.38
CA ALA A 143 5.29 2.22 -12.85
C ALA A 143 4.40 3.24 -12.10
N HIS A 144 3.32 2.77 -11.48
CA HIS A 144 2.38 3.56 -10.70
C HIS A 144 2.71 3.58 -9.20
N GLY A 145 3.67 2.77 -8.75
CA GLY A 145 4.06 2.65 -7.35
C GLY A 145 4.29 1.20 -6.91
N GLY A 146 4.02 0.98 -5.63
CA GLY A 146 4.17 -0.31 -4.95
C GLY A 146 2.91 -0.66 -4.17
N ALA A 147 3.02 -1.56 -3.20
CA ALA A 147 1.91 -1.82 -2.28
C ALA A 147 1.58 -0.57 -1.44
N PRO A 148 0.31 -0.33 -1.06
CA PRO A 148 -0.03 0.74 -0.12
C PRO A 148 0.87 0.69 1.12
N PHE A 149 1.38 1.85 1.53
CA PHE A 149 2.26 1.98 2.68
C PHE A 149 1.54 2.74 3.78
N ASP A 150 1.67 2.25 5.00
CA ASP A 150 1.14 2.93 6.18
C ASP A 150 2.23 3.85 6.77
N VAL A 151 1.95 5.15 6.87
CA VAL A 151 2.86 6.15 7.50
C VAL A 151 3.29 5.68 8.90
N GLN A 152 2.43 4.92 9.58
CA GLN A 152 2.70 4.38 10.89
C GLN A 152 3.83 3.34 10.89
N GLU A 153 4.34 2.88 9.75
CA GLU A 153 5.53 2.01 9.73
C GLU A 153 6.84 2.78 9.97
N PHE A 154 6.83 4.11 9.86
CA PHE A 154 7.99 4.95 10.16
C PHE A 154 8.20 5.18 11.67
N ASP A 155 9.44 5.52 12.07
CA ASP A 155 9.71 6.14 13.36
C ASP A 155 9.09 7.55 13.45
N SER A 156 9.03 8.14 14.65
CA SER A 156 8.38 9.43 14.87
C SER A 156 9.02 10.60 14.11
N GLU A 157 10.34 10.59 13.90
CA GLU A 157 11.05 11.65 13.18
C GLU A 157 10.72 11.58 11.68
N ARG A 158 10.73 10.39 11.11
CA ARG A 158 10.35 10.15 9.70
C ARG A 158 8.87 10.39 9.46
N GLN A 159 7.99 10.06 10.41
CA GLN A 159 6.56 10.41 10.33
C GLN A 159 6.37 11.92 10.20
N GLN A 160 7.01 12.71 11.06
CA GLN A 160 6.94 14.18 10.97
C GLN A 160 7.47 14.70 9.64
N THR A 161 8.56 14.11 9.15
CA THR A 161 9.12 14.45 7.83
C THR A 161 8.13 14.15 6.71
N VAL A 162 7.50 12.97 6.72
CA VAL A 162 6.50 12.57 5.72
C VAL A 162 5.26 13.46 5.78
N GLU A 163 4.75 13.78 6.97
CA GLU A 163 3.62 14.69 7.15
C GLU A 163 3.91 16.10 6.63
N GLN A 164 5.13 16.61 6.84
CA GLN A 164 5.56 17.89 6.26
C GLN A 164 5.59 17.83 4.73
N LEU A 165 6.13 16.75 4.17
CA LEU A 165 6.22 16.56 2.72
C LEU A 165 4.82 16.41 2.09
N GLN A 166 3.89 15.72 2.74
CA GLN A 166 2.50 15.55 2.26
C GLN A 166 1.73 16.86 2.10
N ARG A 167 2.16 17.94 2.77
CA ARG A 167 1.54 19.27 2.65
C ARG A 167 2.04 20.04 1.43
N LEU A 168 3.08 19.55 0.76
CA LEU A 168 3.68 20.21 -0.39
C LEU A 168 2.99 19.78 -1.68
N TYR A 169 2.99 20.69 -2.66
CA TYR A 169 2.58 20.38 -4.01
C TYR A 169 3.75 19.77 -4.80
N PHE A 170 3.49 18.63 -5.45
CA PHE A 170 4.44 17.97 -6.34
C PHE A 170 3.95 18.01 -7.78
N SER A 171 4.82 18.48 -8.67
CA SER A 171 4.57 18.50 -10.09
C SER A 171 5.02 17.19 -10.75
N SER A 172 4.25 16.78 -11.75
CA SER A 172 4.61 15.73 -12.72
C SER A 172 4.70 16.28 -14.15
N GLU A 173 4.81 17.62 -14.31
CA GLU A 173 4.99 18.27 -15.62
C GLU A 173 6.38 17.90 -16.18
N VAL A 174 6.39 17.18 -17.30
CA VAL A 174 7.61 16.72 -17.96
C VAL A 174 7.81 17.46 -19.26
N ASN A 175 8.98 18.10 -19.39
CA ASN A 175 9.51 18.49 -20.68
C ASN A 175 10.42 17.38 -21.18
N LEU A 176 9.93 16.62 -22.16
CA LEU A 176 10.80 15.68 -22.88
C LEU A 176 11.84 16.49 -23.63
N ILE A 177 13.09 16.45 -23.13
CA ILE A 177 14.23 17.04 -23.82
C ILE A 177 14.30 16.36 -25.19
N LYS A 178 14.00 17.12 -26.25
CA LYS A 178 14.29 16.71 -27.63
C LYS A 178 15.80 16.71 -27.79
N SER A 179 16.44 15.65 -27.29
CA SER A 179 17.86 15.39 -27.50
C SER A 179 18.10 15.42 -29.00
N THR A 180 18.84 16.41 -29.47
CA THR A 180 19.31 16.53 -30.85
C THR A 180 20.31 15.44 -31.24
N GLY A 181 20.72 14.60 -30.29
CA GLY A 181 21.46 13.35 -30.51
C GLY A 181 20.56 12.13 -30.40
N THR A 182 20.81 11.13 -31.25
CA THR A 182 20.16 9.82 -31.34
C THR A 182 19.65 9.35 -29.97
N LEU A 183 18.32 9.35 -29.78
CA LEU A 183 17.64 8.82 -28.58
C LEU A 183 18.13 7.39 -28.36
N ARG A 184 19.07 7.20 -27.44
CA ARG A 184 19.42 5.88 -26.92
C ARG A 184 18.28 5.45 -26.03
N MET A 185 17.29 4.81 -26.64
CA MET A 185 16.28 4.02 -25.94
C MET A 185 17.02 2.91 -25.20
N THR A 186 16.68 2.70 -23.94
CA THR A 186 17.18 1.55 -23.17
C THR A 186 16.51 0.27 -23.63
N LEU A 187 17.00 -0.86 -23.11
CA LEU A 187 16.37 -2.17 -23.28
C LEU A 187 14.89 -2.20 -22.86
N THR A 188 14.44 -1.23 -22.04
CA THR A 188 13.06 -1.10 -21.56
C THR A 188 12.22 -0.10 -22.36
N GLY A 189 12.81 0.59 -23.35
CA GLY A 189 12.11 1.58 -24.16
C GLY A 189 11.74 2.88 -23.42
N VAL A 190 12.31 3.11 -22.23
CA VAL A 190 12.08 4.31 -21.41
C VAL A 190 13.25 5.28 -21.60
N PRO A 191 13.02 6.61 -21.67
CA PRO A 191 14.13 7.57 -21.72
C PRO A 191 15.03 7.44 -20.48
N GLN A 192 16.34 7.63 -20.65
CA GLN A 192 17.30 7.74 -19.54
C GLN A 192 17.41 9.14 -18.96
N LYS A 193 16.87 10.13 -19.67
CA LYS A 193 16.93 11.54 -19.30
C LYS A 193 15.57 12.17 -19.43
N ALA A 194 15.21 12.99 -18.46
CA ALA A 194 14.01 13.82 -18.51
C ALA A 194 14.26 15.14 -17.78
N SER A 195 13.45 16.14 -18.12
CA SER A 195 13.38 17.39 -17.38
C SER A 195 11.99 17.51 -16.75
N LEU A 196 11.94 17.63 -15.43
CA LEU A 196 10.72 17.95 -14.71
C LEU A 196 10.66 19.46 -14.48
N LEU A 197 9.44 20.02 -14.50
CA LEU A 197 9.21 21.43 -14.20
C LEU A 197 8.34 21.59 -12.95
N THR A 198 8.66 22.58 -12.13
CA THR A 198 7.75 23.08 -11.09
C THR A 198 7.70 24.60 -11.14
N ARG A 199 6.53 25.17 -10.87
CA ARG A 199 6.25 26.60 -11.01
C ARG A 199 6.12 27.26 -9.63
N PHE A 200 6.49 28.52 -9.56
CA PHE A 200 6.39 29.30 -8.32
C PHE A 200 6.23 30.79 -8.59
N ALA A 201 5.82 31.49 -7.54
CA ALA A 201 5.68 32.93 -7.54
C ALA A 201 6.79 33.60 -6.72
N ILE A 202 7.30 34.71 -7.23
CA ILE A 202 8.07 35.67 -6.44
C ILE A 202 7.14 36.77 -5.94
N MET A 203 7.12 36.94 -4.63
CA MET A 203 6.42 38.03 -3.95
C MET A 203 7.36 39.23 -3.75
N PRO A 204 6.84 40.44 -3.52
CA PRO A 204 7.66 41.58 -3.12
C PRO A 204 8.57 41.25 -1.93
N ALA A 205 9.70 41.96 -1.82
CA ALA A 205 10.70 41.70 -0.80
C ALA A 205 10.08 41.69 0.61
N GLY A 206 10.34 40.60 1.34
CA GLY A 206 9.94 40.45 2.74
C GLY A 206 10.95 41.10 3.68
N THR A 207 10.53 41.40 4.91
CA THR A 207 11.38 42.02 5.95
C THR A 207 12.36 41.05 6.62
N GLY A 208 12.48 39.80 6.16
CA GLY A 208 13.32 38.78 6.80
C GLY A 208 14.29 38.11 5.84
N THR A 209 15.60 38.33 6.04
CA THR A 209 16.66 37.44 5.56
C THR A 209 16.94 36.40 6.64
N LEU A 210 16.39 35.20 6.47
CA LEU A 210 16.86 34.03 7.22
C LEU A 210 18.07 33.43 6.49
N LEU A 211 19.11 33.11 7.26
CA LEU A 211 20.23 32.31 6.74
C LEU A 211 19.76 30.86 6.67
N ILE A 212 19.68 30.30 5.46
CA ILE A 212 19.47 28.86 5.24
C ILE A 212 20.83 28.21 4.94
N ASP A 213 21.01 26.97 5.40
CA ASP A 213 22.15 26.15 4.98
C ASP A 213 22.15 26.03 3.45
N THR A 214 23.31 26.28 2.86
CA THR A 214 23.45 26.35 1.40
C THR A 214 23.85 25.02 0.78
N LYS A 215 24.03 23.98 1.60
CA LYS A 215 24.34 22.62 1.15
C LYS A 215 23.05 21.86 0.89
N ALA A 216 22.99 21.18 -0.25
CA ALA A 216 21.94 20.21 -0.47
C ALA A 216 22.08 19.02 0.50
N ARG A 217 20.93 18.53 0.98
CA ARG A 217 20.85 17.45 1.97
C ARG A 217 19.93 16.35 1.45
N TYR A 218 20.45 15.14 1.37
CA TYR A 218 19.65 13.95 1.07
C TYR A 218 19.33 13.20 2.37
N VAL A 219 18.07 12.79 2.52
CA VAL A 219 17.56 12.03 3.66
C VAL A 219 16.86 10.79 3.13
N THR A 220 17.32 9.61 3.54
CA THR A 220 16.64 8.35 3.24
C THR A 220 15.39 8.23 4.11
N LEU A 221 14.24 8.05 3.48
CA LEU A 221 12.95 7.87 4.15
C LEU A 221 12.67 6.39 4.41
N TRP A 222 12.94 5.54 3.42
CA TRP A 222 12.66 4.11 3.50
C TRP A 222 13.72 3.28 2.78
N THR A 223 14.04 2.12 3.33
CA THR A 223 14.97 1.13 2.79
C THR A 223 14.41 -0.29 2.95
N GLU A 224 14.97 -1.25 2.23
CA GLU A 224 14.62 -2.66 2.44
C GLU A 224 14.92 -3.15 3.86
N SER A 225 15.82 -2.51 4.62
CA SER A 225 16.00 -2.84 6.04
C SER A 225 14.86 -2.34 6.93
N ASP A 226 14.16 -1.27 6.53
CA ASP A 226 12.96 -0.77 7.22
C ASP A 226 11.75 -1.66 6.95
N ARG A 227 11.85 -2.56 5.97
CA ARG A 227 10.95 -3.69 5.83
C ARG A 227 11.17 -4.63 7.01
N GLY A 228 10.59 -4.27 8.16
CA GLY A 228 10.54 -5.15 9.30
C GLY A 228 9.91 -6.46 8.85
N SER A 229 10.67 -7.55 8.90
CA SER A 229 10.07 -8.88 8.77
C SER A 229 8.92 -8.92 9.77
N ALA A 230 7.71 -9.26 9.33
CA ALA A 230 6.57 -9.34 10.23
C ALA A 230 6.90 -10.18 11.48
N ASP A 231 7.75 -11.20 11.32
CA ASP A 231 8.35 -11.97 12.40
C ASP A 231 9.10 -11.13 13.45
N ARG A 232 10.02 -10.24 13.05
CA ARG A 232 10.71 -9.33 13.98
C ARG A 232 9.73 -8.43 14.71
N LEU A 233 8.82 -7.80 13.96
CA LEU A 233 7.82 -6.91 14.54
C LEU A 233 6.93 -7.62 15.56
N VAL A 234 6.45 -8.82 15.24
CA VAL A 234 5.65 -9.66 16.13
C VAL A 234 6.47 -10.15 17.32
N ASN A 235 7.75 -10.48 17.12
CA ASN A 235 8.65 -10.88 18.19
C ASN A 235 8.92 -9.72 19.17
N ASP A 236 9.16 -8.52 18.65
CA ASP A 236 9.36 -7.31 19.46
C ASP A 236 8.08 -6.95 20.23
N ALA A 237 6.92 -7.14 19.60
CA ALA A 237 5.61 -6.90 20.21
C ALA A 237 5.12 -8.04 21.13
N LYS A 238 5.84 -9.16 21.22
CA LYS A 238 5.33 -10.42 21.81
C LYS A 238 4.82 -10.27 23.26
N SER A 239 5.52 -9.50 24.08
CA SER A 239 5.13 -9.21 25.47
C SER A 239 3.84 -8.39 25.57
N HIS A 240 3.55 -7.56 24.57
CA HIS A 240 2.37 -6.70 24.50
C HIS A 240 1.18 -7.42 23.85
N LEU A 241 1.44 -8.32 22.91
CA LEU A 241 0.40 -9.09 22.20
C LEU A 241 -0.29 -10.12 23.08
N GLY A 242 0.41 -10.76 24.03
CA GLY A 242 -0.15 -11.83 24.86
C GLY A 242 -1.51 -11.49 25.50
N PRO A 243 -1.63 -10.38 26.27
CA PRO A 243 -2.90 -9.94 26.84
C PRO A 243 -3.98 -9.63 25.80
N LEU A 244 -3.62 -9.02 24.66
CA LEU A 244 -4.55 -8.65 23.60
C LEU A 244 -5.10 -9.89 22.89
N LEU A 245 -4.24 -10.88 22.60
CA LEU A 245 -4.67 -12.14 21.99
C LEU A 245 -5.58 -12.95 22.91
N HIS A 246 -5.44 -12.82 24.23
CA HIS A 246 -6.34 -13.49 25.17
C HIS A 246 -7.77 -12.96 25.11
N ILE A 247 -7.93 -11.64 24.95
CA ILE A 247 -9.25 -11.00 24.83
C ILE A 247 -9.83 -11.11 23.42
N LEU A 248 -9.01 -11.33 22.39
CA LEU A 248 -9.41 -11.55 21.00
C LEU A 248 -9.75 -13.02 20.76
N ASN A 249 -10.94 -13.44 21.17
CA ASN A 249 -11.43 -14.80 20.96
C ASN A 249 -12.81 -14.76 20.29
N ARG A 250 -13.23 -15.91 19.73
CA ARG A 250 -14.50 -16.05 19.01
C ARG A 250 -15.69 -15.43 19.76
N ARG A 251 -15.75 -15.60 21.08
CA ARG A 251 -16.86 -15.12 21.91
C ARG A 251 -16.94 -13.61 22.00
N SER A 252 -15.79 -12.93 22.03
CA SER A 252 -15.73 -11.48 22.14
C SER A 252 -15.80 -10.76 20.79
N VAL A 253 -15.33 -11.37 19.71
CA VAL A 253 -15.17 -10.70 18.40
C VAL A 253 -16.33 -10.91 17.43
N TYR A 254 -17.08 -12.03 17.54
CA TYR A 254 -18.09 -12.41 16.56
C TYR A 254 -19.22 -11.37 16.39
N PHE A 255 -19.86 -10.95 17.49
CA PHE A 255 -20.96 -9.97 17.42
C PHE A 255 -20.52 -8.57 16.99
N PRO A 256 -19.40 -8.01 17.50
CA PRO A 256 -18.83 -6.76 16.97
C PRO A 256 -18.61 -6.79 15.46
N LEU A 257 -18.00 -7.88 14.95
CA LEU A 257 -17.78 -8.06 13.52
C LEU A 257 -19.10 -8.11 12.75
N LEU A 258 -20.05 -8.92 13.19
CA LEU A 258 -21.36 -9.04 12.55
C LEU A 258 -22.07 -7.67 12.43
N LYS A 259 -22.01 -6.85 13.48
CA LYS A 259 -22.60 -5.51 13.49
C LYS A 259 -21.89 -4.55 12.54
N ALA A 260 -20.57 -4.63 12.44
CA ALA A 260 -19.76 -3.74 11.60
C ALA A 260 -19.83 -4.09 10.11
N LEU A 261 -20.05 -5.36 9.72
CA LEU A 261 -19.98 -5.75 8.32
C LEU A 261 -21.00 -5.02 7.43
N GLN A 262 -22.26 -4.93 7.87
CA GLN A 262 -23.33 -4.35 7.06
C GLN A 262 -23.04 -2.92 6.57
N PRO A 263 -22.74 -1.93 7.46
CA PRO A 263 -22.50 -0.56 7.01
C PRO A 263 -21.30 -0.43 6.07
N HIS A 264 -20.23 -1.20 6.28
CA HIS A 264 -19.04 -1.13 5.41
C HIS A 264 -19.30 -1.70 4.02
N PHE A 265 -19.99 -2.84 3.93
CA PHE A 265 -20.35 -3.44 2.65
C PHE A 265 -21.39 -2.61 1.89
N GLU A 266 -22.38 -2.05 2.59
CA GLU A 266 -23.38 -1.16 2.00
C GLU A 266 -22.76 0.15 1.47
N ALA A 267 -21.80 0.73 2.20
CA ALA A 267 -21.04 1.89 1.74
C ALA A 267 -20.19 1.60 0.49
N ALA A 268 -19.76 0.35 0.29
CA ALA A 268 -19.09 -0.12 -0.92
C ALA A 268 -20.05 -0.58 -2.05
N GLY A 269 -21.34 -0.26 -1.93
CA GLY A 269 -22.36 -0.57 -2.94
C GLY A 269 -22.84 -2.03 -2.95
N TYR A 270 -22.47 -2.83 -1.95
CA TYR A 270 -22.84 -4.24 -1.87
C TYR A 270 -23.59 -4.55 -0.57
N ARG A 271 -24.93 -4.55 -0.62
CA ARG A 271 -25.74 -4.84 0.56
C ARG A 271 -25.63 -6.32 0.95
N LEU A 272 -25.23 -6.63 2.19
CA LEU A 272 -25.27 -8.01 2.71
C LEU A 272 -26.68 -8.41 3.16
N TRP A 273 -27.02 -9.68 2.97
CA TRP A 273 -28.14 -10.32 3.65
C TRP A 273 -27.69 -10.92 5.00
N ALA A 274 -28.62 -11.08 5.95
CA ALA A 274 -28.30 -11.54 7.30
C ALA A 274 -27.49 -12.85 7.33
N GLY A 275 -27.87 -13.85 6.52
CA GLY A 275 -27.13 -15.11 6.42
C GLY A 275 -25.72 -14.94 5.84
N GLU A 276 -25.51 -14.03 4.89
CA GLU A 276 -24.18 -13.72 4.33
C GLU A 276 -23.30 -13.08 5.41
N ALA A 277 -23.82 -12.06 6.11
CA ALA A 277 -23.09 -11.36 7.16
C ALA A 277 -22.67 -12.29 8.31
N VAL A 278 -23.53 -13.22 8.72
CA VAL A 278 -23.23 -14.26 9.71
C VAL A 278 -22.04 -15.12 9.27
N LEU A 279 -22.06 -15.63 8.03
CA LEU A 279 -20.99 -16.49 7.51
C LEU A 279 -19.65 -15.75 7.39
N ILE A 280 -19.68 -14.48 6.95
CA ILE A 280 -18.47 -13.64 6.86
C ILE A 280 -17.90 -13.38 8.27
N ALA A 281 -18.72 -12.95 9.22
CA ALA A 281 -18.30 -12.72 10.60
C ALA A 281 -17.73 -13.99 11.24
N LYS A 282 -18.33 -15.15 10.94
CA LYS A 282 -17.88 -16.46 11.39
C LYS A 282 -16.47 -16.81 10.88
N LEU A 283 -16.21 -16.55 9.60
CA LEU A 283 -14.90 -16.74 8.99
C LEU A 283 -13.84 -15.81 9.60
N MET A 284 -14.16 -14.53 9.81
CA MET A 284 -13.24 -13.57 10.41
C MET A 284 -12.94 -13.91 11.88
N ALA A 285 -13.94 -14.32 12.65
CA ALA A 285 -13.75 -14.76 14.04
C ALA A 285 -12.84 -16.00 14.12
N LEU A 286 -12.97 -16.94 13.18
CA LEU A 286 -12.06 -18.08 13.06
C LEU A 286 -10.62 -17.63 12.76
N VAL A 287 -10.43 -16.67 11.85
CA VAL A 287 -9.10 -16.15 11.50
C VAL A 287 -8.39 -15.55 12.72
N ILE A 288 -9.12 -14.85 13.59
CA ILE A 288 -8.60 -14.36 14.86
C ILE A 288 -8.23 -15.52 15.78
N GLU A 289 -9.11 -16.51 15.92
CA GLU A 289 -8.92 -17.64 16.85
C GLU A 289 -7.78 -18.56 16.46
N MET A 290 -7.49 -18.71 15.17
CA MET A 290 -6.26 -19.38 14.71
C MET A 290 -4.99 -18.71 15.24
N GLY A 291 -5.08 -17.43 15.62
CA GLY A 291 -4.07 -16.68 16.35
C GLY A 291 -2.79 -16.46 15.54
N ILE A 292 -1.70 -16.23 16.27
CA ILE A 292 -0.36 -16.17 15.70
C ILE A 292 0.07 -17.61 15.42
N PRO A 293 0.31 -18.00 14.15
CA PRO A 293 0.77 -19.34 13.87
C PRO A 293 2.08 -19.59 14.63
N LYS A 294 2.21 -20.76 15.27
CA LYS A 294 3.38 -21.04 16.13
C LYS A 294 4.66 -20.88 15.32
N LEU A 295 5.53 -19.96 15.74
CA LEU A 295 6.87 -19.78 15.16
C LEU A 295 7.66 -21.07 15.39
N ILE A 296 7.96 -21.80 14.32
CA ILE A 296 8.85 -22.95 14.37
C ILE A 296 10.28 -22.39 14.31
N PRO A 297 11.14 -22.62 15.33
CA PRO A 297 12.51 -22.09 15.32
C PRO A 297 13.28 -22.51 14.06
N GLY A 298 13.76 -21.55 13.28
CA GLY A 298 14.53 -21.78 12.06
C GLY A 298 13.71 -21.75 10.76
N GLU A 299 12.37 -21.73 10.82
CA GLU A 299 11.54 -21.40 9.67
C GLU A 299 11.16 -19.92 9.74
N SER A 300 11.56 -19.14 8.72
CA SER A 300 10.95 -17.82 8.51
C SER A 300 9.46 -18.04 8.24
N GLN A 301 8.59 -17.54 9.10
CA GLN A 301 7.16 -17.76 8.93
C GLN A 301 6.72 -16.90 7.76
N LYS A 302 6.56 -17.56 6.61
CA LYS A 302 6.59 -16.89 5.32
C LYS A 302 5.48 -15.87 5.12
N ASP A 303 4.37 -15.98 5.86
CA ASP A 303 3.26 -15.05 5.79
C ASP A 303 2.58 -14.91 7.18
N MET A 304 2.99 -13.91 7.96
CA MET A 304 2.24 -13.50 9.15
C MET A 304 0.89 -12.88 8.71
N PRO A 305 -0.24 -13.19 9.37
CA PRO A 305 -1.50 -12.51 9.08
C PRO A 305 -1.34 -10.99 9.22
N ARG A 306 -1.96 -10.24 8.31
CA ARG A 306 -1.89 -8.78 8.34
C ARG A 306 -2.51 -8.21 9.61
N TRP A 307 -3.59 -8.79 10.11
CA TRP A 307 -4.22 -8.33 11.36
C TRP A 307 -3.27 -8.45 12.55
N VAL A 308 -2.45 -9.51 12.61
CA VAL A 308 -1.43 -9.69 13.65
C VAL A 308 -0.33 -8.63 13.50
N THR A 309 0.14 -8.43 12.27
CA THR A 309 1.18 -7.42 11.97
C THR A 309 0.70 -6.01 12.36
N ARG A 310 -0.56 -5.67 12.05
CA ARG A 310 -1.21 -4.41 12.44
C ARG A 310 -1.29 -4.27 13.96
N LEU A 311 -1.79 -5.31 14.64
CA LEU A 311 -1.90 -5.34 16.10
C LEU A 311 -0.53 -5.19 16.78
N ALA A 312 0.52 -5.84 16.25
CA ALA A 312 1.89 -5.75 16.74
C ALA A 312 2.40 -4.31 16.69
N ARG A 313 2.22 -3.63 15.55
CA ARG A 313 2.60 -2.22 15.37
C ARG A 313 1.89 -1.31 16.37
N MET A 314 0.57 -1.44 16.47
CA MET A 314 -0.22 -0.65 17.41
C MET A 314 0.27 -0.86 18.84
N SER A 315 0.55 -2.12 19.21
CA SER A 315 0.98 -2.46 20.57
C SER A 315 2.34 -1.88 20.95
N LEU A 316 3.26 -1.73 19.98
CA LEU A 316 4.58 -1.12 20.19
C LEU A 316 4.51 0.41 20.30
N LYS A 317 3.54 1.05 19.66
CA LYS A 317 3.39 2.50 19.65
C LYS A 317 2.56 3.04 20.81
N GLU A 318 1.46 2.38 21.11
CA GLU A 318 0.40 2.90 21.97
C GLU A 318 -0.03 1.85 23.01
N THR A 319 0.94 1.25 23.71
CA THR A 319 0.68 0.11 24.62
C THR A 319 -0.44 0.40 25.61
N ASP A 320 -0.44 1.57 26.25
CA ASP A 320 -1.40 1.89 27.32
C ASP A 320 -2.80 2.20 26.77
N THR A 321 -2.89 2.93 25.66
CA THR A 321 -4.17 3.21 24.99
C THR A 321 -4.81 1.92 24.51
N LEU A 322 -4.03 1.07 23.82
CA LEU A 322 -4.53 -0.16 23.21
C LEU A 322 -5.04 -1.18 24.24
N ARG A 323 -4.44 -1.21 25.44
CA ARG A 323 -4.89 -2.08 26.54
C ARG A 323 -6.25 -1.70 27.09
N ASN A 324 -6.62 -0.43 26.97
CA ASN A 324 -7.90 0.10 27.46
C ASN A 324 -8.96 0.19 26.35
N THR A 325 -8.58 0.00 25.08
CA THR A 325 -9.51 -0.02 23.94
C THR A 325 -10.49 -1.20 24.07
N PRO A 326 -11.81 -0.96 24.03
CA PRO A 326 -12.80 -2.03 24.00
C PRO A 326 -12.58 -2.97 22.80
N VAL A 327 -12.84 -4.27 22.98
CA VAL A 327 -12.66 -5.27 21.90
C VAL A 327 -13.47 -4.91 20.65
N GLU A 328 -14.67 -4.34 20.80
CA GLU A 328 -15.48 -3.88 19.67
C GLU A 328 -14.75 -2.82 18.84
N GLU A 329 -14.21 -1.78 19.48
CA GLU A 329 -13.46 -0.72 18.80
C GLU A 329 -12.16 -1.25 18.19
N LEU A 330 -11.44 -2.11 18.92
CA LEU A 330 -10.21 -2.74 18.42
C LEU A 330 -10.46 -3.50 17.12
N VAL A 331 -11.47 -4.36 17.10
CA VAL A 331 -11.72 -5.25 15.96
C VAL A 331 -12.38 -4.49 14.80
N THR A 332 -13.33 -3.61 15.07
CA THR A 332 -14.13 -2.94 14.03
C THR A 332 -13.48 -1.66 13.51
N GLY A 333 -12.77 -0.91 14.36
CA GLY A 333 -12.11 0.35 14.00
C GLY A 333 -10.68 0.17 13.49
N HIS A 334 -9.94 -0.80 14.04
CA HIS A 334 -8.50 -0.91 13.76
C HIS A 334 -8.08 -2.14 12.96
N LEU A 335 -8.79 -3.27 13.09
CA LEU A 335 -8.39 -4.54 12.47
C LEU A 335 -9.30 -5.00 11.33
N LEU A 336 -10.47 -4.38 11.12
CA LEU A 336 -11.53 -4.89 10.25
C LEU A 336 -11.03 -5.24 8.84
N TYR A 337 -10.35 -4.30 8.18
CA TYR A 337 -9.92 -4.48 6.79
C TYR A 337 -8.79 -5.50 6.64
N GLU A 338 -7.87 -5.56 7.59
CA GLU A 338 -6.82 -6.59 7.62
C GLU A 338 -7.41 -7.97 7.86
N LEU A 339 -8.46 -8.06 8.69
CA LEU A 339 -9.20 -9.29 8.91
C LEU A 339 -9.98 -9.74 7.67
N ILE A 340 -10.54 -8.81 6.89
CA ILE A 340 -11.19 -9.14 5.62
C ILE A 340 -10.18 -9.68 4.61
N TYR A 341 -9.01 -9.04 4.52
CA TYR A 341 -7.90 -9.53 3.70
C TYR A 341 -7.52 -10.96 4.11
N ASP A 342 -7.19 -11.18 5.38
CA ASP A 342 -6.73 -12.47 5.89
C ASP A 342 -7.83 -13.55 5.79
N ALA A 343 -9.10 -13.17 6.01
CA ALA A 343 -10.26 -14.04 5.80
C ALA A 343 -10.41 -14.45 4.33
N ALA A 344 -10.18 -13.54 3.38
CA ALA A 344 -10.24 -13.88 1.98
C ALA A 344 -9.11 -14.84 1.56
N ILE A 345 -7.88 -14.58 2.01
CA ILE A 345 -6.73 -15.49 1.81
C ILE A 345 -7.05 -16.88 2.37
N TYR A 346 -7.54 -16.94 3.60
CA TYR A 346 -7.87 -18.20 4.25
C TYR A 346 -9.06 -18.91 3.60
N GLY A 347 -10.06 -18.15 3.17
CA GLY A 347 -11.23 -18.68 2.47
C GLY A 347 -10.88 -19.34 1.14
N PHE A 348 -9.99 -18.75 0.34
CA PHE A 348 -9.47 -19.42 -0.85
C PHE A 348 -8.70 -20.71 -0.53
N LYS A 349 -7.95 -20.75 0.59
CA LYS A 349 -7.28 -21.99 1.04
C LYS A 349 -8.29 -23.08 1.37
N ILE A 350 -9.38 -22.76 2.07
CA ILE A 350 -10.46 -23.69 2.39
C ILE A 350 -11.14 -24.20 1.11
N LEU A 351 -11.54 -23.29 0.23
CA LEU A 351 -12.29 -23.66 -0.98
C LEU A 351 -11.48 -24.52 -1.93
N ARG A 352 -10.16 -24.32 -2.03
CA ARG A 352 -9.28 -25.21 -2.80
C ARG A 352 -9.28 -26.66 -2.32
N VAL A 353 -9.47 -26.87 -1.01
CA VAL A 353 -9.57 -28.22 -0.43
C VAL A 353 -10.96 -28.81 -0.69
N VAL A 354 -12.00 -27.97 -0.77
CA VAL A 354 -13.40 -28.41 -0.87
C VAL A 354 -13.86 -28.61 -2.32
N LEU A 355 -13.30 -27.87 -3.28
CA LEU A 355 -13.77 -27.81 -4.67
C LEU A 355 -12.89 -28.58 -5.66
N ASP A 356 -11.76 -29.15 -5.23
CA ASP A 356 -10.72 -29.81 -6.05
C ASP A 356 -10.06 -28.93 -7.14
N GLU A 357 -10.71 -27.85 -7.58
CA GLU A 357 -10.21 -26.87 -8.55
C GLU A 357 -10.15 -25.46 -7.94
N PRO A 358 -9.05 -24.70 -8.12
CA PRO A 358 -8.96 -23.33 -7.62
C PRO A 358 -9.85 -22.36 -8.43
N LEU A 359 -10.77 -21.68 -7.75
CA LEU A 359 -11.58 -20.61 -8.35
C LEU A 359 -10.75 -19.37 -8.77
N VAL A 360 -9.60 -19.16 -8.13
CA VAL A 360 -8.65 -18.09 -8.44
C VAL A 360 -7.24 -18.68 -8.42
N ALA A 361 -6.42 -18.28 -9.39
CA ALA A 361 -5.04 -18.73 -9.46
C ALA A 361 -4.27 -18.35 -8.17
N PRO A 362 -3.47 -19.26 -7.58
CA PRO A 362 -2.85 -19.04 -6.26
C PRO A 362 -1.95 -17.81 -6.15
N ASP A 363 -1.37 -17.36 -7.26
CA ASP A 363 -0.57 -16.15 -7.39
C ASP A 363 -1.42 -14.87 -7.38
N LYS A 364 -2.68 -14.95 -7.77
CA LYS A 364 -3.63 -13.81 -7.80
C LYS A 364 -4.44 -13.65 -6.52
N THR A 365 -4.40 -14.62 -5.61
CA THR A 365 -5.18 -14.61 -4.36
C THR A 365 -4.90 -13.36 -3.52
N SER A 366 -3.62 -12.97 -3.40
CA SER A 366 -3.21 -11.80 -2.62
C SER A 366 -3.66 -10.47 -3.22
N ASP A 367 -3.70 -10.37 -4.54
CA ASP A 367 -4.18 -9.18 -5.23
C ASP A 367 -5.69 -9.04 -5.09
N TYR A 368 -6.41 -10.15 -5.25
CA TYR A 368 -7.84 -10.21 -5.06
C TYR A 368 -8.24 -9.78 -3.64
N ALA A 369 -7.62 -10.37 -2.61
CA ALA A 369 -7.90 -10.03 -1.22
C ALA A 369 -7.58 -8.55 -0.92
N ARG A 370 -6.52 -8.00 -1.52
CA ARG A 370 -6.17 -6.58 -1.37
C ARG A 370 -7.22 -5.68 -2.01
N GLN A 371 -7.65 -6.01 -3.23
CA GLN A 371 -8.68 -5.24 -3.93
C GLN A 371 -9.99 -5.26 -3.12
N LEU A 372 -10.37 -6.41 -2.56
CA LEU A 372 -11.58 -6.54 -1.74
C LEU A 372 -11.52 -5.68 -0.48
N ALA A 373 -10.39 -5.71 0.23
CA ALA A 373 -10.20 -4.86 1.41
C ALA A 373 -10.17 -3.36 1.06
N ALA A 374 -9.54 -2.99 -0.07
CA ALA A 374 -9.48 -1.60 -0.54
C ALA A 374 -10.86 -1.07 -0.96
N ALA A 375 -11.65 -1.85 -1.69
CA ALA A 375 -13.01 -1.48 -2.10
C ALA A 375 -13.92 -1.18 -0.90
N LEU A 376 -13.72 -1.88 0.22
CA LEU A 376 -14.43 -1.62 1.47
C LEU A 376 -13.92 -0.41 2.26
N THR A 377 -12.69 0.04 1.98
CA THR A 377 -12.05 1.17 2.69
C THR A 377 -12.31 2.49 1.98
N ASP A 378 -12.10 2.53 0.66
CA ASP A 378 -12.07 3.78 -0.11
C ASP A 378 -13.46 4.16 -0.66
N HIS A 379 -14.41 3.22 -0.67
CA HIS A 379 -15.78 3.37 -1.22
C HIS A 379 -15.84 3.85 -2.69
N GLN A 380 -14.71 3.86 -3.41
CA GLN A 380 -14.63 4.30 -4.80
C GLN A 380 -14.93 3.16 -5.79
N GLU A 381 -14.57 1.92 -5.44
CA GLU A 381 -14.84 0.75 -6.26
C GLU A 381 -16.07 0.01 -5.73
N SER A 382 -17.05 -0.26 -6.60
CA SER A 382 -18.19 -1.11 -6.27
C SER A 382 -17.75 -2.56 -6.15
N ILE A 383 -18.16 -3.23 -5.08
CA ILE A 383 -17.92 -4.65 -4.88
C ILE A 383 -18.94 -5.45 -5.69
N ASP A 384 -18.47 -6.33 -6.57
CA ASP A 384 -19.34 -7.27 -7.27
C ASP A 384 -19.63 -8.53 -6.44
N LEU A 385 -20.63 -9.30 -6.87
CA LEU A 385 -21.02 -10.56 -6.21
C LEU A 385 -19.82 -11.50 -6.09
N TYR A 386 -19.03 -11.67 -7.16
CA TYR A 386 -17.92 -12.62 -7.16
C TYR A 386 -16.88 -12.26 -6.08
N MET A 387 -16.56 -10.97 -5.99
CA MET A 387 -15.56 -10.37 -5.10
C MET A 387 -15.80 -10.72 -3.62
N ALA A 388 -17.00 -10.50 -3.12
CA ALA A 388 -17.34 -10.81 -1.73
C ALA A 388 -17.74 -12.28 -1.53
N TYR A 389 -18.52 -12.84 -2.46
CA TYR A 389 -19.23 -14.10 -2.24
C TYR A 389 -18.30 -15.30 -2.25
N VAL A 390 -17.33 -15.32 -3.17
CA VAL A 390 -16.42 -16.46 -3.29
C VAL A 390 -15.52 -16.61 -2.07
N PRO A 391 -14.62 -15.66 -1.74
CA PRO A 391 -13.67 -15.90 -0.67
C PRO A 391 -14.26 -15.78 0.73
N LEU A 392 -15.36 -15.06 0.93
CA LEU A 392 -15.90 -14.84 2.28
C LEU A 392 -17.15 -15.67 2.56
N VAL A 393 -18.17 -15.60 1.70
CA VAL A 393 -19.47 -16.26 1.95
C VAL A 393 -19.37 -17.77 1.76
N LEU A 394 -18.84 -18.24 0.62
CA LEU A 394 -18.70 -19.69 0.38
C LEU A 394 -17.74 -20.35 1.37
N ALA A 395 -16.64 -19.67 1.71
CA ALA A 395 -15.71 -20.16 2.71
C ALA A 395 -16.36 -20.21 4.10
N GLY A 396 -17.11 -19.16 4.49
CA GLY A 396 -17.91 -19.14 5.71
C GLY A 396 -18.91 -20.29 5.78
N LEU A 397 -19.59 -20.60 4.67
CA LEU A 397 -20.49 -21.76 4.57
C LEU A 397 -19.73 -23.07 4.73
N ALA A 398 -18.58 -23.23 4.08
CA ALA A 398 -17.76 -24.44 4.14
C ALA A 398 -17.23 -24.73 5.56
N ILE A 399 -16.94 -23.70 6.35
CA ILE A 399 -16.53 -23.87 7.75
C ILE A 399 -17.69 -23.96 8.73
N SER A 400 -18.91 -23.61 8.31
CA SER A 400 -20.05 -23.43 9.21
C SER A 400 -20.39 -24.70 9.99
N GLN A 401 -20.15 -25.88 9.40
CA GLN A 401 -20.35 -27.19 10.03
C GLN A 401 -19.31 -27.53 11.10
N ARG A 402 -18.12 -26.92 11.05
CA ARG A 402 -16.98 -27.29 11.92
C ARG A 402 -16.87 -26.42 13.15
N ILE A 403 -17.53 -25.27 13.14
CA ILE A 403 -17.33 -24.19 14.07
C ILE A 403 -18.70 -23.71 14.49
N GLN A 404 -18.97 -23.63 15.78
CA GLN A 404 -20.20 -23.05 16.31
C GLN A 404 -19.85 -21.73 17.02
N MET A 405 -20.57 -20.66 16.68
CA MET A 405 -20.47 -19.36 17.32
C MET A 405 -21.31 -19.35 18.61
N PRO A 406 -21.01 -18.46 19.57
CA PRO A 406 -21.76 -18.41 20.83
C PRO A 406 -23.26 -18.15 20.57
N GLY A 407 -24.11 -19.06 21.05
CA GLY A 407 -25.56 -18.96 20.87
C GLY A 407 -26.06 -19.26 19.45
N GLU A 408 -25.20 -19.79 18.58
CA GLU A 408 -25.58 -20.14 17.21
C GLU A 408 -26.36 -21.45 17.16
N ASP A 409 -27.53 -21.41 16.53
CA ASP A 409 -28.18 -22.59 15.96
C ASP A 409 -27.69 -22.75 14.51
N LEU A 410 -27.01 -23.86 14.22
CA LEU A 410 -26.44 -24.15 12.91
C LEU A 410 -27.54 -24.31 11.85
N GLN A 411 -28.67 -24.92 12.21
CA GLN A 411 -29.79 -25.12 11.29
C GLN A 411 -30.41 -23.78 10.92
N GLU A 412 -30.64 -22.90 11.90
CA GLU A 412 -31.14 -21.55 11.63
C GLU A 412 -30.17 -20.75 10.78
N THR A 413 -28.85 -20.89 11.03
CA THR A 413 -27.82 -20.20 10.24
C THR A 413 -27.84 -20.63 8.77
N VAL A 414 -27.93 -21.93 8.50
CA VAL A 414 -28.03 -22.46 7.13
C VAL A 414 -29.36 -22.03 6.48
N LEU A 415 -30.46 -22.01 7.22
CA LEU A 415 -31.76 -21.53 6.71
C LEU A 415 -31.76 -20.02 6.41
N LEU A 416 -31.14 -19.21 7.26
CA LEU A 416 -30.93 -17.78 7.02
C LEU A 416 -30.09 -17.55 5.76
N PHE A 417 -29.03 -18.33 5.59
CA PHE A 417 -28.22 -18.29 4.39
C PHE A 417 -28.99 -18.73 3.13
N ARG A 418 -29.78 -19.81 3.21
CA ARG A 418 -30.64 -20.24 2.10
C ARG A 418 -31.57 -19.14 1.62
N ARG A 419 -32.23 -18.43 2.55
CA ARG A 419 -33.10 -17.28 2.23
C ARG A 419 -32.33 -16.14 1.58
N ALA A 420 -31.09 -15.88 2.04
CA ALA A 420 -30.22 -14.90 1.42
C ALA A 420 -29.84 -15.30 -0.02
N PHE A 421 -29.47 -16.56 -0.23
CA PHE A 421 -29.12 -17.11 -1.53
C PHE A 421 -30.29 -17.07 -2.52
N GLU A 422 -31.51 -17.41 -2.08
CA GLU A 422 -32.72 -17.31 -2.91
C GLU A 422 -32.97 -15.88 -3.40
N ARG A 423 -32.68 -14.86 -2.58
CA ARG A 423 -32.78 -13.44 -2.99
C ARG A 423 -31.73 -13.03 -4.02
N ARG A 424 -30.57 -13.71 -4.05
CA ARG A 424 -29.51 -13.50 -5.05
C ARG A 424 -29.76 -14.24 -6.35
N SER A 425 -30.77 -15.11 -6.44
CA SER A 425 -31.02 -15.91 -7.65
C SER A 425 -31.20 -15.08 -8.93
N SER A 426 -31.73 -13.85 -8.82
CA SER A 426 -31.85 -12.93 -9.95
C SER A 426 -30.51 -12.33 -10.43
N GLU A 427 -29.44 -12.45 -9.63
CA GLU A 427 -28.09 -12.00 -9.97
C GLU A 427 -27.26 -13.11 -10.65
N GLU A 428 -27.85 -14.30 -10.86
CA GLU A 428 -27.20 -15.40 -11.60
C GLU A 428 -27.10 -15.03 -13.09
N THR A 429 -25.89 -15.11 -13.59
CA THR A 429 -25.51 -14.84 -14.98
C THR A 429 -24.63 -15.99 -15.47
N ASN A 430 -24.43 -16.09 -16.79
CA ASN A 430 -23.50 -17.07 -17.34
C ASN A 430 -22.06 -16.92 -16.81
N GLY A 431 -21.66 -15.71 -16.39
CA GLY A 431 -20.33 -15.44 -15.86
C GLY A 431 -20.11 -15.92 -14.42
N ASN A 432 -21.18 -16.13 -13.63
CA ASN A 432 -21.09 -16.51 -12.22
C ASN A 432 -21.91 -17.77 -11.85
N ALA A 433 -22.57 -18.44 -12.81
CA ALA A 433 -23.38 -19.64 -12.58
C ALA A 433 -22.63 -20.75 -11.80
N ALA A 434 -21.31 -20.90 -12.03
CA ALA A 434 -20.49 -21.85 -11.29
C ALA A 434 -20.51 -21.59 -9.77
N VAL A 435 -20.51 -20.32 -9.34
CA VAL A 435 -20.60 -19.92 -7.93
C VAL A 435 -21.94 -20.37 -7.33
N PHE A 436 -23.04 -20.21 -8.06
CA PHE A 436 -24.38 -20.63 -7.60
C PHE A 436 -24.51 -22.15 -7.49
N VAL A 437 -23.91 -22.90 -8.43
CA VAL A 437 -23.86 -24.38 -8.36
C VAL A 437 -23.06 -24.84 -7.14
N VAL A 438 -21.88 -24.26 -6.93
CA VAL A 438 -21.04 -24.57 -5.75
C VAL A 438 -21.78 -24.23 -4.45
N THR A 439 -22.46 -23.09 -4.40
CA THR A 439 -23.23 -22.66 -3.23
C THR A 439 -24.31 -23.67 -2.86
N ARG A 440 -25.10 -24.13 -3.84
CA ARG A 440 -26.13 -25.16 -3.64
C ARG A 440 -25.53 -26.45 -3.09
N ASN A 441 -24.45 -26.94 -3.71
CA ASN A 441 -23.79 -28.17 -3.27
C ASN A 441 -23.27 -28.07 -1.82
N LEU A 442 -22.71 -26.93 -1.42
CA LEU A 442 -22.25 -26.71 -0.04
C LEU A 442 -23.40 -26.60 0.96
N MET A 443 -24.50 -25.96 0.55
CA MET A 443 -25.70 -25.82 1.37
C MET A 443 -26.38 -27.17 1.60
N ASP A 444 -26.51 -27.99 0.55
CA ASP A 444 -27.09 -29.34 0.65
C ASP A 444 -26.24 -30.22 1.58
N ARG A 445 -24.91 -30.18 1.44
CA ARG A 445 -23.99 -30.86 2.36
C ARG A 445 -24.17 -30.41 3.81
N ALA A 446 -24.39 -29.11 4.05
CA ALA A 446 -24.62 -28.57 5.39
C ALA A 446 -25.95 -29.02 6.00
N LEU A 447 -27.00 -29.14 5.20
CA LEU A 447 -28.29 -29.65 5.66
C LEU A 447 -28.25 -31.15 5.94
N THR A 448 -27.59 -31.94 5.09
CA THR A 448 -27.48 -33.41 5.28
C THR A 448 -26.64 -33.76 6.51
N ALA A 449 -25.49 -33.09 6.70
CA ALA A 449 -24.61 -33.36 7.84
C ALA A 449 -25.30 -33.14 9.20
N GLN A 450 -26.31 -32.27 9.28
CA GLN A 450 -27.09 -32.03 10.50
C GLN A 450 -28.17 -33.08 10.74
N GLN A 451 -28.60 -33.81 9.71
CA GLN A 451 -29.55 -34.92 9.88
C GLN A 451 -28.86 -36.18 10.41
N GLU A 452 -27.55 -36.29 10.21
CA GLU A 452 -26.74 -37.43 10.62
C GLU A 452 -26.10 -37.27 12.01
N ALA A 453 -25.98 -36.03 12.51
CA ALA A 453 -25.46 -35.68 13.83
C ALA A 453 -26.58 -35.67 14.88
#